data_AF-A0A6V7L6G7-F1
#
_entry.id   AF-A0A6V7L6G7-F1
#
_cell.length_a   1.000
_cell.length_b   1.000
_cell.length_c   1.000
_cell.angle_alpha   90.00
_cell.angle_beta   90.00
_cell.angle_gamma   90.00
#
_symmetry.space_group_name_H-M   'P 1'
#
loop_
_entity.id
_entity.type
_entity.pdbx_description
1 polymer ?
#
loop_
_entity_poly.entity_id
_entity_poly.type
_entity_poly.pdbx_seq_one_letter_code
_entity_poly.pdbx_strand_id
1 'polypeptide(L)' 'ANPCQHPVVILKDIGFTEVQALLQFMYQGEVNVKQDELASFLKVAETLQVKGLTLDKKSLK' A
#
# COMPACT_ATOMS: atom_id res chain seq x y z
N ALA A 1 6.01 12.09 25.13
CA ALA A 1 6.59 10.90 24.47
C ALA A 1 5.48 9.88 24.26
N ASN A 2 5.45 9.16 23.13
CA ASN A 2 4.48 8.08 22.93
C ASN A 2 4.84 6.91 23.87
N PRO A 3 3.92 6.47 24.77
CA PRO A 3 4.20 5.40 25.74
C PRO A 3 4.26 3.99 25.13
N CYS A 4 3.95 3.82 23.83
CA CYS A 4 3.97 2.53 23.15
C CYS A 4 5.41 2.05 22.88
N GLN A 5 5.70 0.79 23.26
CA GLN A 5 7.01 0.15 23.05
C GLN A 5 7.24 -0.28 21.59
N HIS A 6 6.20 -0.26 20.76
CA HIS A 6 6.28 -0.67 19.35
C HIS A 6 6.19 0.55 18.42
N PRO A 7 6.88 0.52 17.26
CA PRO A 7 6.74 1.55 16.24
C PRO A 7 5.28 1.70 15.81
N VAL A 8 4.79 2.93 15.85
CA VAL A 8 3.43 3.27 15.38
C VAL A 8 3.58 4.06 14.08
N VAL A 9 2.95 3.57 13.01
CA VAL A 9 2.87 4.25 11.72
C VAL A 9 1.44 4.79 11.55
N ILE A 10 1.32 6.09 11.33
CA ILE A 10 0.02 6.73 11.06
C ILE A 10 -0.07 7.00 9.57
N LEU A 11 -1.04 6.34 8.92
CA LEU A 11 -1.32 6.50 7.50
C LEU A 11 -2.53 7.42 7.35
N LYS A 12 -2.30 8.63 6.85
CA LYS A 12 -3.35 9.62 6.63
C LYS A 12 -4.05 9.34 5.30
N ASP A 13 -5.39 9.45 5.30
CA ASP A 13 -6.22 9.37 4.10
C ASP A 13 -6.13 8.02 3.35
N ILE A 14 -5.75 6.95 4.06
CA ILE A 14 -5.68 5.58 3.53
C ILE A 14 -6.68 4.71 4.31
N GLY A 15 -7.55 4.02 3.58
CA GLY A 15 -8.53 3.10 4.15
C GLY A 15 -7.90 1.79 4.63
N PHE A 16 -8.58 1.15 5.58
CA PHE A 16 -8.15 -0.14 6.12
C PHE A 16 -8.08 -1.22 5.04
N THR A 17 -9.05 -1.25 4.13
CA THR A 17 -9.14 -2.23 3.04
C THR A 17 -7.92 -2.17 2.13
N GLU A 18 -7.49 -0.98 1.74
CA GLU A 18 -6.30 -0.80 0.89
C GLU A 18 -5.03 -1.27 1.60
N VAL A 19 -4.87 -0.97 2.90
CA VAL A 19 -3.71 -1.44 3.68
C VAL A 19 -3.70 -2.96 3.79
N GLN A 20 -4.85 -3.56 4.09
CA GLN A 20 -4.96 -5.01 4.19
C GLN A 20 -4.61 -5.69 2.86
N ALA A 21 -5.15 -5.18 1.76
CA ALA A 21 -4.86 -5.68 0.41
C ALA A 21 -3.37 -5.53 0.06
N LEU A 22 -2.75 -4.40 0.44
CA LEU A 22 -1.33 -4.16 0.22
C LEU A 22 -0.46 -5.14 0.99
N LEU A 23 -0.77 -5.38 2.26
CA LEU A 23 -0.05 -6.36 3.07
C LEU A 23 -0.23 -7.77 2.48
N GLN A 24 -1.43 -8.12 2.01
CA GLN A 24 -1.65 -9.39 1.36
C GLN A 24 -0.75 -9.55 0.13
N PHE A 25 -0.70 -8.55 -0.76
CA PHE A 25 0.20 -8.54 -1.90
C PHE A 25 1.68 -8.66 -1.48
N MET A 26 2.12 -7.90 -0.48
CA MET A 26 3.52 -7.91 -0.03
C MET A 26 3.96 -9.28 0.54
N TYR A 27 3.06 -9.98 1.24
CA TYR A 27 3.39 -11.24 1.89
C TYR A 27 3.05 -12.48 1.08
N GLN A 28 2.11 -12.39 0.13
CA GLN A 28 1.66 -13.53 -0.69
C GLN A 28 2.09 -13.41 -2.16
N GLY A 29 2.51 -12.23 -2.61
CA GLY A 29 2.88 -11.94 -4.00
C GLY A 29 1.69 -11.57 -4.90
N GLU A 30 0.46 -11.77 -4.42
CA GLU A 30 -0.78 -11.46 -5.14
C GLU A 30 -1.90 -11.01 -4.19
N VAL A 31 -2.90 -10.33 -4.74
CA VAL A 31 -4.12 -9.94 -4.03
C VAL A 31 -5.29 -9.90 -5.00
N ASN A 32 -6.48 -10.22 -4.50
CA ASN A 32 -7.73 -10.05 -5.24
C ASN A 32 -8.49 -8.85 -4.69
N VAL A 33 -8.78 -7.88 -5.55
CA VAL A 33 -9.53 -6.67 -5.21
C VAL A 33 -10.74 -6.54 -6.13
N LYS A 34 -11.81 -5.87 -5.66
CA LYS A 34 -12.95 -5.61 -6.52
C LYS A 34 -12.58 -4.60 -7.60
N GLN A 35 -13.26 -4.68 -8.75
CA GLN A 35 -12.99 -3.81 -9.89
C GLN A 35 -13.18 -2.32 -9.57
N ASP A 36 -14.14 -1.98 -8.73
CA ASP A 36 -14.43 -0.61 -8.27
C ASP A 36 -13.43 -0.10 -7.22
N GLU A 37 -12.74 -1.00 -6.51
CA GLU A 37 -11.71 -0.68 -5.51
C GLU A 37 -10.29 -0.65 -6.12
N LEU A 38 -10.09 -1.20 -7.32
CA LEU A 38 -8.78 -1.31 -7.96
C LEU A 38 -8.06 0.04 -8.09
N ALA A 39 -8.79 1.10 -8.45
CA ALA A 39 -8.22 2.43 -8.62
C ALA A 39 -7.75 3.05 -7.29
N SER A 40 -8.51 2.87 -6.19
CA SER A 40 -8.08 3.36 -4.87
C SER A 40 -6.87 2.58 -4.37
N PHE A 41 -6.90 1.26 -4.53
CA PHE A 41 -5.79 0.38 -4.17
C PHE A 41 -4.48 0.78 -4.86
N LEU A 42 -4.49 0.95 -6.18
CA LEU A 42 -3.29 1.34 -6.94
C LEU A 42 -2.79 2.74 -6.54
N LYS A 43 -3.70 3.69 -6.24
CA LYS A 43 -3.32 5.02 -5.76
C LYS A 43 -2.60 4.97 -4.41
N VAL A 44 -3.06 4.12 -3.48
CA VAL A 44 -2.39 3.92 -2.20
C VAL A 44 -1.05 3.22 -2.40
N ALA A 45 -0.98 2.20 -3.27
CA ALA A 45 0.27 1.55 -3.64
C ALA A 45 1.30 2.54 -4.18
N GLU A 46 0.88 3.47 -5.04
CA GLU A 46 1.71 4.57 -5.54
C GLU A 46 2.15 5.52 -4.43
N THR A 47 1.24 5.94 -3.57
CA THR A 47 1.55 6.85 -2.45
C THR A 47 2.61 6.27 -1.52
N LEU A 48 2.54 4.96 -1.26
CA LEU A 48 3.48 4.23 -0.42
C LEU A 48 4.69 3.66 -1.19
N GLN A 49 4.77 3.90 -2.51
CA GLN A 49 5.84 3.44 -3.40
C GLN A 49 6.09 1.92 -3.31
N VAL A 50 5.02 1.13 -3.37
CA VAL A 50 5.07 -0.33 -3.27
C VAL A 50 5.60 -0.93 -4.58
N LYS A 51 6.84 -1.41 -4.54
CA LYS A 51 7.50 -2.06 -5.69
C LYS A 51 6.64 -3.18 -6.28
N GLY A 52 6.54 -3.24 -7.61
CA GLY A 52 5.75 -4.25 -8.33
C GLY A 52 4.29 -3.85 -8.56
N LEU A 53 3.77 -2.88 -7.82
CA LEU A 53 2.45 -2.26 -8.04
C LEU A 53 2.54 -0.82 -8.56
N THR A 54 3.75 -0.27 -8.61
CA THR A 54 4.03 1.09 -9.07
C THR A 54 5.08 1.07 -10.18
N LEU A 55 4.97 2.00 -11.12
CA LEU A 55 6.01 2.18 -12.13
C LEU A 55 7.28 2.73 -11.46
N ASP A 56 8.38 1.99 -11.56
CA ASP A 56 9.69 2.45 -11.10
C ASP A 56 10.13 3.65 -11.97
N LYS A 57 9.96 4.88 -11.45
CA LYS A 57 10.44 6.11 -12.11
C LYS A 57 11.96 6.15 -12.31
N LYS A 58 12.71 5.19 -11.73
CA LYS A 58 14.16 5.01 -11.93
C LYS A 58 14.54 4.41 -13.29
N SER A 59 13.62 3.75 -13.99
CA SER A 59 13.91 3.12 -15.29
C SER A 59 13.77 4.08 -16.49
N LEU A 60 13.43 5.35 -16.24
CA LEU A 60 13.28 6.40 -17.25
C LEU A 60 14.50 7.34 -17.33
N LYS A 61 15.70 6.84 -17.04
CA LYS A 61 16.95 7.56 -17.23
C LYS A 61 17.82 6.90 -18.30
#